data_AF-R7Z0D6-F1
#
_entry.id   AF-R7Z0D6-F1
#
_cell.length_a   1.000
_cell.length_b   1.000
_cell.length_c   1.000
_cell.angle_alpha   90.00
_cell.angle_beta   90.00
_cell.angle_gamma   90.00
#
_symmetry.space_group_name_H-M   'P 1'
#
loop_
_entity.id
_entity.type
_entity.pdbx_description
1 polymer ?
#
loop_
_entity_poly.entity_id
_entity_poly.type
_entity_poly.pdbx_seq_one_letter_code
_entity_poly.pdbx_strand_id
1 'polypeptide(L)' 'MGVPSFAASNSIIYLTYGAFLVVGLLIAWKLRHQSKTEFLSSNRTQKGPSHKLAVSSASRDTPFRMRYSL' A
#
# COMPACT_ATOMS: atom_id res chain seq x y z
N MET A 1 11.86 24.51 -23.68
CA MET A 1 11.41 25.14 -22.43
C MET A 1 12.63 25.72 -21.74
N GLY A 2 12.66 27.03 -21.49
CA GLY A 2 13.86 27.72 -20.96
C GLY A 2 14.19 27.28 -19.53
N VAL A 3 15.49 27.14 -19.23
CA VAL A 3 15.95 26.92 -17.86
C VAL A 3 15.62 28.15 -17.01
N PRO A 4 15.00 27.98 -15.83
CA PRO A 4 14.67 29.09 -14.95
C PRO A 4 15.94 29.82 -14.50
N SER A 5 15.81 31.13 -14.21
CA SER A 5 16.92 31.94 -13.70
C SER A 5 17.46 31.37 -12.38
N PHE A 6 18.71 31.69 -12.04
CA PHE A 6 19.34 31.18 -10.82
C PHE A 6 18.52 31.46 -9.54
N ALA A 7 17.95 32.67 -9.45
CA ALA A 7 17.09 33.06 -8.34
C ALA A 7 15.79 32.23 -8.29
N ALA A 8 15.10 32.08 -9.42
CA ALA A 8 13.86 31.30 -9.49
C ALA A 8 14.09 29.83 -9.12
N SER A 9 15.21 29.26 -9.59
CA SER A 9 15.60 27.88 -9.29
C SER A 9 15.84 27.67 -7.79
N ASN A 10 16.55 28.59 -7.14
CA ASN A 10 16.82 28.53 -5.71
C ASN A 10 15.53 28.69 -4.87
N SER A 11 14.64 29.60 -5.26
CA SER A 11 13.36 29.80 -4.57
C SER A 11 12.46 28.57 -4.63
N ILE A 12 12.42 27.85 -5.76
CA ILE A 12 11.65 26.61 -5.89
C ILE A 12 12.15 25.53 -4.93
N ILE A 13 13.48 25.42 -4.77
CA ILE A 13 14.08 24.45 -3.85
C ILE A 13 13.64 24.75 -2.41
N TYR A 14 13.79 26.00 -1.95
CA TYR A 14 13.38 26.36 -0.58
C TYR A 14 11.86 26.30 -0.38
N LEU A 15 11.07 26.64 -1.39
CA LEU A 15 9.62 26.52 -1.33
C LEU A 15 9.19 25.06 -1.17
N THR A 16 9.80 24.14 -1.92
CA THR A 16 9.48 22.71 -1.80
C THR A 16 9.90 22.15 -0.44
N TYR A 17 11.09 22.50 0.05
CA TYR A 17 11.50 22.14 1.42
C TYR A 17 10.55 22.69 2.49
N GLY A 18 10.16 23.97 2.39
CA GLY A 18 9.20 24.58 3.29
C GLY A 18 7.83 23.89 3.23
N ALA A 19 7.34 23.57 2.03
CA ALA A 19 6.09 22.85 1.84
C ALA A 19 6.12 21.47 2.52
N PHE A 20 7.19 20.70 2.34
CA PHE A 20 7.35 19.40 3.00
C PHE A 20 7.33 19.51 4.54
N LEU A 21 8.00 20.53 5.10
CA LEU A 21 8.02 20.75 6.54
C LEU A 21 6.65 21.14 7.09
N VAL A 22 5.93 22.04 6.41
CA VAL A 22 4.58 22.45 6.81
C VAL A 22 3.63 21.27 6.74
N VAL A 23 3.65 20.49 5.66
CA VAL A 23 2.81 19.30 5.52
C VAL A 23 3.11 18.29 6.63
N GLY A 24 4.38 18.00 6.90
CA GLY A 24 4.79 17.11 7.98
C GLY A 24 4.31 17.59 9.36
N LEU A 25 4.42 18.89 9.64
CA LEU A 25 3.95 19.49 10.88
C LEU A 25 2.43 19.44 11.01
N LEU A 26 1.68 19.68 9.93
CA LEU A 26 0.23 19.58 9.91
C LEU A 26 -0.24 18.14 10.19
N ILE A 27 0.40 17.15 9.57
CA ILE A 27 0.10 15.72 9.82
C ILE A 27 0.39 15.39 11.28
N ALA A 28 1.56 15.78 11.81
CA ALA A 28 1.92 15.54 13.20
C ALA A 28 0.93 16.20 14.17
N TRP A 29 0.51 17.43 13.88
CA TRP A 29 -0.47 18.14 14.71
C TRP A 29 -1.84 17.46 14.67
N LYS A 30 -2.30 17.03 13.48
CA LYS A 30 -3.57 16.30 13.33
C LYS A 30 -3.55 14.95 14.05
N LEU A 31 -2.44 14.21 13.97
CA LEU A 31 -2.31 12.86 14.55
C LEU A 31 -1.84 12.87 16.01
N ARG A 32 -1.55 14.04 16.61
CA ARG A 32 -1.04 14.16 17.99
C ARG A 32 -1.89 13.47 19.06
N HIS A 33 -3.21 13.39 18.83
CA HIS A 33 -4.16 12.82 19.78
C HIS A 33 -4.41 11.31 19.59
N GLN A 34 -3.83 10.71 18.55
CA GLN A 34 -3.98 9.27 18.27
C GLN A 34 -3.09 8.44 19.20
N SER A 35 -3.66 7.40 19.80
CA SER A 35 -2.88 6.48 20.65
C SER A 35 -1.93 5.65 19.78
N LYS A 36 -0.69 5.41 20.23
CA LYS A 36 0.32 4.64 19.48
C LYS A 36 -0.19 3.26 19.03
N THR A 37 -1.06 2.66 19.85
CA THR A 37 -1.74 1.38 19.62
C THR A 37 -2.76 1.40 18.48
N GLU A 38 -3.43 2.53 18.26
CA GLU A 38 -4.45 2.70 17.21
C GLU A 38 -3.82 2.92 15.82
N PHE A 39 -2.71 3.66 15.78
CA PHE A 39 -1.94 3.82 14.54
C PHE A 39 -1.32 2.50 14.05
N LEU A 40 -0.73 1.71 14.95
CA LEU A 40 -0.12 0.41 14.62
C LEU A 40 -1.16 -0.65 14.22
N SER A 41 -2.35 -0.63 14.82
CA SER A 41 -3.42 -1.60 14.50
C SER A 41 -4.14 -1.28 13.18
N SER A 42 -4.23 0.00 12.80
CA SER A 42 -4.77 0.45 11.52
C SER A 42 -4.00 -0.13 10.31
N ASN A 43 -2.69 -0.36 10.47
CA ASN A 43 -1.83 -0.88 9.40
C ASN A 43 -1.92 -2.40 9.17
N ARG A 44 -2.83 -3.13 9.85
CA ARG A 44 -2.92 -4.60 9.78
C ARG A 44 -3.53 -5.17 8.49
N THR A 45 -4.25 -4.38 7.68
CA THR A 45 -5.12 -4.96 6.62
C THR A 45 -4.66 -4.75 5.18
N GLN A 46 -3.51 -4.11 4.92
CA GLN A 46 -3.04 -3.95 3.54
C GLN A 46 -2.10 -5.11 3.15
N LYS A 47 -2.67 -6.31 2.98
CA LYS A 47 -1.99 -7.36 2.20
C LYS A 47 -2.16 -7.00 0.72
N GLY A 48 -1.05 -6.98 -0.03
CA GLY A 48 -1.07 -6.76 -1.47
C GLY A 48 -2.05 -7.73 -2.15
N PRO A 49 -2.64 -7.35 -3.31
CA PRO A 49 -3.60 -8.19 -4.00
C PRO A 49 -3.00 -9.57 -4.19
N SER A 50 -3.55 -10.54 -3.46
CA SER A 50 -3.28 -11.96 -3.68
C SER A 50 -3.96 -12.30 -5.00
N HIS A 51 -3.29 -11.98 -6.11
CA HIS A 51 -3.67 -12.42 -7.43
C HIS A 51 -3.71 -13.94 -7.39
N LYS A 52 -4.91 -14.50 -7.17
CA LYS A 52 -5.17 -15.92 -7.23
C LYS A 52 -4.91 -16.35 -8.67
N LEU A 53 -3.69 -16.77 -8.95
CA LEU A 53 -3.40 -17.57 -10.13
C LEU A 53 -4.28 -18.81 -10.01
N ALA A 54 -5.36 -18.85 -10.79
CA ALA A 54 -6.21 -20.00 -10.92
C ALA A 54 -5.36 -21.14 -11.52
N VAL A 55 -4.69 -21.93 -10.68
CA VAL A 55 -4.15 -23.21 -11.14
C VAL A 55 -5.32 -24.17 -11.22
N SER A 56 -5.76 -24.35 -12.46
CA SER A 56 -6.82 -25.22 -12.93
C SER A 56 -6.89 -26.52 -12.15
N SER A 57 -8.09 -26.83 -11.64
CA SER A 57 -8.50 -28.11 -11.09
C SER A 57 -8.43 -29.19 -12.18
N ALA A 58 -7.23 -29.71 -12.44
CA ALA A 58 -7.01 -30.84 -13.32
C ALA A 58 -7.27 -32.16 -12.55
N SER A 59 -8.52 -32.62 -12.62
CA SER A 59 -8.92 -34.02 -12.78
C SER A 59 -8.04 -35.07 -12.08
N ARG A 60 -8.30 -35.35 -10.80
CA ARG A 60 -7.75 -36.53 -10.09
C ARG A 60 -8.79 -37.34 -9.31
N ASP A 61 -10.04 -37.36 -9.78
CA ASP A 61 -11.09 -38.18 -9.16
C ASP A 61 -11.73 -39.13 -10.17
N THR A 62 -11.14 -40.33 -10.30
CA THR A 62 -11.92 -41.54 -10.61
C THR A 62 -11.59 -42.61 -9.58
N PRO A 63 -12.35 -42.74 -8.48
CA PRO A 63 -12.27 -43.94 -7.68
C PRO A 63 -12.91 -45.10 -8.45
N PHE A 64 -12.11 -46.13 -8.74
CA PHE A 64 -12.55 -47.44 -9.21
C PHE A 64 -13.52 -48.05 -8.19
N ARG A 65 -14.81 -47.70 -8.30
CA ARG A 65 -15.84 -48.20 -7.41
C ARG A 65 -16.29 -49.58 -7.91
N MET A 66 -15.58 -50.61 -7.43
CA MET A 66 -15.94 -52.02 -7.59
C MET A 66 -17.36 -52.23 -7.05
N ARG A 67 -18.29 -52.60 -7.95
CA ARG A 67 -19.65 -52.99 -7.58
C ARG A 67 -19.61 -54.45 -7.13
N TYR A 68 -19.86 -54.69 -5.84
CA TYR A 68 -20.32 -55.99 -5.37
C TYR A 68 -21.85 -55.99 -5.42
N SER A 69 -22.42 -56.82 -6.30
CA SER A 69 -23.81 -57.26 -6.25
C SER A 69 -23.86 -58.54 -5.42
N LEU A 70 -24.90 -58.68 -4.59
CA LEU A 70 -25.25 -59.90 -3.85
C LEU A 70 -25.29 -61.12 -4.76
#